data_AF-A0A1C6NN80-F1
#
_entry.id   AF-A0A1C6NN80-F1
#
_cell.length_a   1.000
_cell.length_b   1.000
_cell.length_c   1.000
_cell.angle_alpha   90.00
_cell.angle_beta   90.00
_cell.angle_gamma   90.00
#
_symmetry.space_group_name_H-M   'P 1'
#
loop_
_entity.id
_entity.type
_entity.pdbx_description
1 polymer ?
#
loop_
_entity_poly.entity_id
_entity_poly.type
_entity_poly.pdbx_seq_one_letter_code
_entity_poly.pdbx_strand_id
1 'polypeptide(L)'
;MRRRQFLGTVGGAALATGVGPGSVPAFASAPNGSDVGGPPTVTPDDLRFRPRTLRRGSPHRAGLLRAEVERLVPTAEDYMRPGPGRPHPSHPGFVLLAARNGVVVEHAARGHALRYSAWDEAAGEAVELPRDQWVGMRTDTIFDMASVSKLFTSVVLVAQAERGTLGLDDRVARHLPDFDKADPAKSPIVVRQLVNHTSGMKADMDLEPYPDNEARIAAVYAEPLKSPPGEQYTYSDLNLITAGRLLEEVTGKGLDELVAELITEPLGMRDTGYNPPESKLERVAATEYMPWTGRGIVRGSVHDEKAYYLGGVAGHAGVFSTAADMAVFGQMVLNGGTYGGHRVLGEDWVRAMITNENPDMGPEAARGLGWQLDQRFYMDALTSPVTTGHTGYTGPCLVADPIDGTLFVLMTNRVHPTRDWGTVSDYRRAPARHLARAVPVRPAVSSAAWYSGQRDADTATLHVPLKKAVDDEASLRFRLWYDTQSTDVCTVEATTAKPGEDASWQPVPLKLRAGRRSWESKGDFAGFSARRWLHAAGELPDGVTAVRWRYVTDEQQQGRGVYLDDIRVLSGARPVFMSVRPRDNARVRADGWELSGN
;
A
#
# COMPACT_ATOMS: atom_id res chain seq x y z
N MET A 1 -5.56 34.23 54.52
CA MET A 1 -6.53 33.65 55.47
C MET A 1 -7.63 32.97 54.64
N ARG A 2 -7.58 31.66 54.47
CA ARG A 2 -8.40 30.63 55.18
C ARG A 2 -9.92 30.76 55.00
N ARG A 3 -10.46 29.67 54.41
CA ARG A 3 -11.71 28.94 54.75
C ARG A 3 -13.01 29.52 54.17
N ARG A 4 -13.69 28.74 53.30
CA ARG A 4 -14.79 27.77 53.56
C ARG A 4 -16.14 28.51 53.39
N GLN A 5 -17.27 27.94 52.97
CA GLN A 5 -17.73 26.70 52.34
C GLN A 5 -19.27 26.76 52.53
N PHE A 6 -20.05 26.26 51.56
CA PHE A 6 -21.44 25.76 51.68
C PHE A 6 -22.65 26.73 51.78
N LEU A 7 -23.36 26.78 50.64
CA LEU A 7 -24.75 26.37 50.38
C LEU A 7 -25.93 27.06 51.10
N GLY A 8 -26.70 27.78 50.29
CA GLY A 8 -28.13 28.00 50.44
C GLY A 8 -28.79 27.95 49.05
N THR A 9 -29.67 26.97 48.84
CA THR A 9 -30.52 26.78 47.66
C THR A 9 -31.76 27.69 47.71
N VAL A 10 -32.06 28.42 46.64
CA VAL A 10 -33.43 28.74 46.20
C VAL A 10 -33.43 28.84 44.68
N GLY A 11 -34.40 28.16 44.06
CA GLY A 11 -34.48 27.91 42.62
C GLY A 11 -34.85 29.10 41.74
N GLY A 12 -34.71 28.85 40.44
CA GLY A 12 -35.16 29.72 39.36
C GLY A 12 -34.90 29.00 38.04
N ALA A 13 -35.97 28.55 37.40
CA ALA A 13 -35.92 27.94 36.09
C ALA A 13 -35.34 28.93 35.06
N ALA A 14 -34.33 28.49 34.32
CA ALA A 14 -33.88 29.14 33.10
C ALA A 14 -33.49 28.03 32.10
N LEU A 15 -34.27 27.94 31.02
CA LEU A 15 -33.89 27.27 29.78
C LEU A 15 -32.61 27.92 29.27
N ALA A 16 -31.50 27.17 29.33
CA ALA A 16 -30.24 27.56 28.72
C ALA A 16 -29.82 26.49 27.71
N THR A 17 -29.75 26.92 26.47
CA THR A 17 -29.11 26.29 25.33
C THR A 17 -27.66 25.90 25.67
N GLY A 18 -27.42 24.60 25.82
CA GLY A 18 -26.08 24.03 25.97
C GLY A 18 -25.68 23.29 24.70
N VAL A 19 -24.91 23.93 23.84
CA VAL A 19 -24.10 23.24 22.82
C VAL A 19 -23.03 22.46 23.59
N GLY A 20 -23.19 21.14 23.67
CA GLY A 20 -22.18 20.25 24.23
C GLY A 20 -20.99 20.11 23.27
N PRO A 21 -19.75 19.93 23.78
CA PRO A 21 -18.60 19.66 22.94
C PRO A 21 -18.84 18.35 22.17
N GLY A 22 -18.63 18.40 20.86
CA GLY A 22 -18.80 17.26 19.97
C GLY A 22 -18.09 16.02 20.51
N SER A 23 -18.86 14.95 20.70
CA SER A 23 -18.34 13.63 20.97
C SER A 23 -17.45 13.22 19.80
N VAL A 24 -16.16 12.99 20.08
CA VAL A 24 -15.27 12.22 19.22
C VAL A 24 -16.00 10.91 18.88
N PRO A 25 -16.19 10.53 17.61
CA PRO A 25 -16.76 9.22 17.30
C PRO A 25 -15.84 8.17 17.93
N ALA A 26 -16.42 7.30 18.74
CA ALA A 26 -15.70 6.18 19.32
C ALA A 26 -15.26 5.26 18.19
N PHE A 27 -14.05 5.47 17.66
CA PHE A 27 -13.34 4.42 16.97
C PHE A 27 -13.25 3.27 17.97
N ALA A 28 -13.75 2.11 17.58
CA ALA A 28 -13.67 0.91 18.41
C ALA A 28 -12.20 0.72 18.77
N SER A 29 -11.85 1.06 20.01
CA SER A 29 -10.51 0.86 20.53
C SER A 29 -10.22 -0.62 20.42
N ALA A 30 -9.18 -0.99 19.67
CA ALA A 30 -8.65 -2.34 19.72
C ALA A 30 -8.42 -2.71 21.20
N PRO A 31 -8.81 -3.92 21.65
CA PRO A 31 -8.78 -4.25 23.06
C PRO A 31 -7.36 -4.09 23.60
N ASN A 32 -7.20 -3.14 24.51
CA ASN A 32 -6.00 -2.99 25.32
C ASN A 32 -5.85 -4.22 26.22
N GLY A 33 -4.80 -5.00 25.97
CA GLY A 33 -4.17 -5.86 26.97
C GLY A 33 -5.03 -7.02 27.49
N SER A 34 -5.14 -8.08 26.70
CA SER A 34 -5.29 -9.45 27.20
C SER A 34 -4.43 -10.37 26.32
N ASP A 35 -3.98 -11.51 26.85
CA ASP A 35 -3.16 -12.49 26.10
C ASP A 35 -3.91 -12.99 24.86
N VAL A 36 -3.71 -12.32 23.73
CA VAL A 36 -4.28 -12.74 22.44
C VAL A 36 -3.42 -13.87 21.89
N GLY A 37 -3.98 -15.09 21.87
CA GLY A 37 -3.38 -16.22 21.17
C GLY A 37 -3.28 -15.93 19.67
N GLY A 38 -2.17 -16.32 19.04
CA GLY A 38 -1.92 -16.17 17.61
C GLY A 38 -0.71 -15.29 17.26
N PRO A 39 -0.35 -15.21 15.97
CA PRO A 39 0.78 -14.44 15.50
C PRO A 39 0.61 -12.94 15.79
N PRO A 40 1.70 -12.19 16.03
CA PRO A 40 1.61 -10.74 16.20
C PRO A 40 1.21 -10.08 14.88
N THR A 41 0.36 -9.06 14.96
CA THR A 41 0.03 -8.15 13.84
C THR A 41 0.33 -6.70 14.25
N VAL A 42 0.18 -5.77 13.31
CA VAL A 42 0.28 -4.33 13.54
C VAL A 42 -1.01 -3.68 13.06
N THR A 43 -1.64 -2.87 13.89
CA THR A 43 -2.79 -2.04 13.49
C THR A 43 -2.37 -0.57 13.41
N PRO A 44 -3.20 0.30 12.81
CA PRO A 44 -2.93 1.73 12.82
C PRO A 44 -2.71 2.31 14.21
N ASP A 45 -3.34 1.79 15.27
CA ASP A 45 -3.15 2.24 16.66
C ASP A 45 -1.74 1.99 17.23
N ASP A 46 -1.06 0.96 16.72
CA ASP A 46 0.31 0.64 17.11
C ASP A 46 1.32 1.65 16.56
N LEU A 47 0.94 2.43 15.54
CA LEU A 47 1.85 3.34 14.86
C LEU A 47 2.29 4.48 15.77
N ARG A 48 3.52 4.95 15.56
CA ARG A 48 4.09 6.12 16.22
C ARG A 48 4.61 7.04 15.14
N PHE A 49 3.86 8.10 14.86
CA PHE A 49 4.26 9.08 13.87
C PHE A 49 5.47 9.86 14.37
N ARG A 50 6.44 10.05 13.48
CA ARG A 50 7.65 10.83 13.74
C ARG A 50 7.82 11.79 12.59
N PRO A 51 7.31 13.03 12.69
CA PRO A 51 7.31 13.97 11.59
C PRO A 51 8.72 14.22 11.03
N ARG A 52 8.85 14.13 9.70
CA ARG A 52 10.10 14.36 8.97
C ARG A 52 9.83 15.12 7.68
N THR A 53 10.77 15.98 7.31
CA THR A 53 10.84 16.57 5.97
C THR A 53 11.73 15.73 5.08
N LEU A 54 11.40 15.68 3.79
CA LEU A 54 12.19 14.95 2.81
C LEU A 54 13.51 15.68 2.58
N ARG A 55 14.60 14.91 2.53
CA ARG A 55 15.93 15.39 2.13
C ARG A 55 16.65 14.33 1.33
N ARG A 56 17.48 14.73 0.37
CA ARG A 56 18.34 13.77 -0.36
C ARG A 56 19.41 13.20 0.57
N GLY A 57 19.78 11.93 0.37
CA GLY A 57 20.87 11.29 1.11
C GLY A 57 21.24 9.91 0.57
N SER A 58 22.28 9.33 1.15
CA SER A 58 22.75 7.99 0.76
C SER A 58 21.86 6.88 1.35
N PRO A 59 21.80 5.68 0.71
CA PRO A 59 21.19 4.48 1.28
C PRO A 59 21.62 4.19 2.73
N HIS A 60 22.92 4.29 3.02
CA HIS A 60 23.45 4.06 4.37
C HIS A 60 22.82 4.98 5.44
N ARG A 61 22.67 6.27 5.16
CA ARG A 61 21.99 7.24 6.06
C ARG A 61 20.51 6.92 6.28
N ALA A 62 19.87 6.27 5.30
CA ALA A 62 18.48 5.79 5.41
C ALA A 62 18.38 4.40 6.07
N GLY A 63 19.53 3.80 6.45
CA GLY A 63 19.60 2.45 6.99
C GLY A 63 19.22 1.38 5.97
N LEU A 64 19.54 1.62 4.69
CA LEU A 64 19.24 0.74 3.56
C LEU A 64 20.50 0.07 3.01
N LEU A 65 20.35 -1.17 2.54
CA LEU A 65 21.35 -1.91 1.77
C LEU A 65 21.54 -1.24 0.42
N ARG A 66 22.75 -0.73 0.16
CA ARG A 66 23.07 0.00 -1.07
C ARG A 66 22.84 -0.82 -2.34
N ALA A 67 23.24 -2.09 -2.33
CA ALA A 67 23.14 -2.97 -3.49
C ALA A 67 21.70 -3.16 -3.98
N GLU A 68 20.72 -3.18 -3.06
CA GLU A 68 19.31 -3.28 -3.42
C GLU A 68 18.74 -1.94 -3.93
N VAL A 69 19.17 -0.81 -3.36
CA VAL A 69 18.77 0.52 -3.88
C VAL A 69 19.28 0.70 -5.33
N GLU A 70 20.51 0.27 -5.62
CA GLU A 70 21.11 0.37 -6.95
C GLU A 70 20.39 -0.49 -8.01
N ARG A 71 19.54 -1.44 -7.61
CA ARG A 71 18.71 -2.25 -8.52
C ARG A 71 17.38 -1.60 -8.90
N LEU A 72 16.91 -0.59 -8.15
CA LEU A 72 15.60 0.05 -8.38
C LEU A 72 15.41 0.54 -9.82
N VAL A 73 16.38 1.31 -10.32
CA VAL A 73 16.29 1.94 -11.65
C VAL A 73 16.48 0.93 -12.78
N PRO A 74 17.52 0.07 -12.80
CA PRO A 74 17.66 -0.94 -13.85
C PRO A 74 16.45 -1.87 -13.96
N THR A 75 15.90 -2.33 -12.83
CA THR A 75 14.72 -3.19 -12.84
C THR A 75 13.49 -2.49 -13.41
N ALA A 76 13.32 -1.18 -13.17
CA ALA A 76 12.26 -0.41 -13.81
C ALA A 76 12.50 -0.18 -15.33
N GLU A 77 13.77 -0.04 -15.75
CA GLU A 77 14.14 0.08 -17.18
C GLU A 77 13.88 -1.20 -17.99
N ASP A 78 13.91 -2.38 -17.35
CA ASP A 78 13.61 -3.65 -18.02
C ASP A 78 12.17 -3.69 -18.55
N TYR A 79 11.25 -2.97 -17.91
CA TYR A 79 9.86 -2.85 -18.37
C TYR A 79 9.69 -1.82 -19.50
N MET A 80 10.73 -1.07 -19.87
CA MET A 80 10.71 -0.23 -21.08
C MET A 80 11.05 -1.02 -22.35
N ARG A 81 11.20 -2.34 -22.24
CA ARG A 81 11.46 -3.27 -23.34
C ARG A 81 10.55 -4.51 -23.25
N PRO A 82 10.28 -5.20 -24.37
CA PRO A 82 9.69 -6.54 -24.36
C PRO A 82 10.50 -7.51 -23.48
N GLY A 83 9.84 -8.54 -22.98
CA GLY A 83 10.45 -9.58 -22.15
C GLY A 83 9.61 -10.85 -22.12
N PRO A 84 10.02 -11.87 -21.34
CA PRO A 84 9.26 -13.10 -21.18
C PRO A 84 7.82 -12.82 -20.73
N GLY A 85 6.82 -13.35 -21.46
CA GLY A 85 5.40 -13.09 -21.19
C GLY A 85 4.93 -11.65 -21.43
N ARG A 86 5.81 -10.78 -21.95
CA ARG A 86 5.57 -9.35 -22.17
C ARG A 86 6.01 -8.97 -23.60
N PRO A 87 5.16 -9.14 -24.62
CA PRO A 87 5.53 -8.90 -26.02
C PRO A 87 5.84 -7.44 -26.35
N HIS A 88 5.30 -6.50 -25.57
CA HIS A 88 5.52 -5.06 -25.73
C HIS A 88 5.98 -4.44 -24.39
N PRO A 89 6.77 -3.35 -24.37
CA PRO A 89 7.19 -2.70 -23.12
C PRO A 89 5.99 -2.29 -22.26
N SER A 90 6.09 -2.20 -20.94
CA SER A 90 4.95 -1.76 -20.12
C SER A 90 4.71 -0.25 -20.17
N HIS A 91 5.71 0.55 -20.55
CA HIS A 91 5.60 2.00 -20.70
C HIS A 91 6.80 2.56 -21.48
N PRO A 92 6.67 3.73 -22.12
CA PRO A 92 7.78 4.37 -22.86
C PRO A 92 8.74 5.17 -21.95
N GLY A 93 8.38 5.45 -20.70
CA GLY A 93 9.25 6.11 -19.73
C GLY A 93 8.69 6.10 -18.32
N PHE A 94 9.52 6.51 -17.36
CA PHE A 94 9.13 6.62 -15.95
C PHE A 94 9.93 7.67 -15.17
N VAL A 95 9.37 8.10 -14.04
CA VAL A 95 10.07 8.76 -12.94
C VAL A 95 9.88 7.92 -11.68
N LEU A 96 10.97 7.51 -11.04
CA LEU A 96 10.96 6.73 -9.80
C LEU A 96 11.55 7.57 -8.68
N LEU A 97 10.88 7.60 -7.53
CA LEU A 97 11.39 8.18 -6.29
C LEU A 97 11.23 7.18 -5.15
N ALA A 98 12.32 6.89 -4.45
CA ALA A 98 12.32 6.05 -3.27
C ALA A 98 12.90 6.79 -2.08
N ALA A 99 12.22 6.70 -0.94
CA ALA A 99 12.67 7.27 0.30
C ALA A 99 12.45 6.30 1.47
N ARG A 100 13.25 6.47 2.50
CA ARG A 100 12.98 5.88 3.81
C ARG A 100 13.28 6.88 4.89
N ASN A 101 12.42 6.98 5.89
CA ASN A 101 12.71 7.73 7.10
C ASN A 101 13.03 9.22 6.80
N GLY A 102 12.34 9.80 5.82
CA GLY A 102 12.53 11.18 5.33
C GLY A 102 13.79 11.38 4.45
N VAL A 103 14.51 10.31 4.09
CA VAL A 103 15.70 10.38 3.23
C VAL A 103 15.36 9.84 1.86
N VAL A 104 15.36 10.70 0.84
CA VAL A 104 15.25 10.32 -0.58
C VAL A 104 16.59 9.72 -1.00
N VAL A 105 16.56 8.45 -1.36
CA VAL A 105 17.74 7.65 -1.74
C VAL A 105 17.83 7.42 -3.24
N GLU A 106 16.71 7.54 -3.96
CA GLU A 106 16.65 7.47 -5.41
C GLU A 106 15.62 8.48 -5.94
N HIS A 107 15.95 9.15 -7.03
CA HIS A 107 15.05 10.02 -7.79
C HIS A 107 15.55 10.12 -9.23
N ALA A 108 15.04 9.24 -10.09
CA ALA A 108 15.52 9.04 -11.45
C ALA A 108 14.39 9.13 -12.47
N ALA A 109 14.73 9.63 -13.66
CA ALA A 109 13.87 9.65 -14.84
C ALA A 109 14.52 8.90 -15.99
N ARG A 110 13.72 8.15 -16.76
CA ARG A 110 14.15 7.38 -17.94
C ARG A 110 13.08 7.38 -19.03
N GLY A 111 13.50 7.27 -20.29
CA GLY A 111 12.60 7.16 -21.43
C GLY A 111 12.01 8.49 -21.87
N HIS A 112 10.74 8.47 -22.30
CA HIS A 112 10.12 9.61 -22.98
C HIS A 112 8.76 9.96 -22.38
N ALA A 113 8.55 11.25 -22.14
CA ALA A 113 7.27 11.84 -21.75
C ALA A 113 6.32 11.95 -22.96
N LEU A 114 6.85 12.09 -24.18
CA LEU A 114 6.11 12.03 -25.43
C LEU A 114 6.97 11.36 -26.51
N ARG A 115 6.39 10.37 -27.21
CA ARG A 115 7.07 9.56 -28.25
C ARG A 115 6.21 9.23 -29.47
N TYR A 116 4.90 9.11 -29.28
CA TYR A 116 4.00 8.56 -30.28
C TYR A 116 2.96 9.62 -30.62
N SER A 117 2.52 9.64 -31.88
CA SER A 117 1.47 10.54 -32.37
C SER A 117 0.11 9.86 -32.44
N ALA A 118 0.09 8.54 -32.61
CA ALA A 118 -1.14 7.76 -32.78
C ALA A 118 -0.91 6.27 -32.45
N TRP A 119 -2.00 5.51 -32.53
CA TRP A 119 -2.03 4.05 -32.50
C TRP A 119 -2.74 3.55 -33.76
N ASP A 120 -2.14 2.60 -34.48
CA ASP A 120 -2.73 1.94 -35.64
C ASP A 120 -3.41 0.65 -35.18
N GLU A 121 -4.73 0.69 -35.04
CA GLU A 121 -5.54 -0.46 -34.60
C GLU A 121 -5.49 -1.63 -35.58
N ALA A 122 -5.34 -1.37 -36.87
CA ALA A 122 -5.32 -2.42 -37.89
C ALA A 122 -3.99 -3.19 -37.86
N ALA A 123 -2.88 -2.48 -37.63
CA ALA A 123 -1.56 -3.07 -37.48
C ALA A 123 -1.29 -3.59 -36.06
N GLY A 124 -1.99 -3.07 -35.04
CA GLY A 124 -1.68 -3.31 -33.64
C GLY A 124 -0.34 -2.68 -33.24
N GLU A 125 0.00 -1.52 -33.84
CA GLU A 125 1.31 -0.89 -33.71
C GLU A 125 1.22 0.60 -33.36
N ALA A 126 2.28 1.08 -32.69
CA ALA A 126 2.43 2.47 -32.29
C ALA A 126 2.98 3.31 -33.44
N VAL A 127 2.37 4.46 -33.71
CA VAL A 127 2.89 5.42 -34.67
C VAL A 127 3.79 6.41 -33.95
N GLU A 128 5.10 6.34 -34.21
CA GLU A 128 6.07 7.25 -33.61
C GLU A 128 6.03 8.65 -34.22
N LEU A 129 6.26 9.65 -33.37
CA LEU A 129 6.58 10.99 -33.83
C LEU A 129 7.96 10.99 -34.54
N PRO A 130 8.24 11.99 -35.40
CA PRO A 130 9.61 12.29 -35.80
C PRO A 130 10.54 12.40 -34.60
N ARG A 131 11.76 11.87 -34.70
CA ARG A 131 12.67 11.68 -33.56
C ARG A 131 13.02 12.98 -32.83
N ASP A 132 13.08 14.08 -33.55
CA ASP A 132 13.33 15.45 -33.09
C ASP A 132 12.15 16.04 -32.31
N GLN A 133 10.97 15.44 -32.40
CA GLN A 133 9.76 15.83 -31.65
C GLN A 133 9.54 15.01 -30.37
N TRP A 134 10.40 14.03 -30.09
CA TRP A 134 10.29 13.24 -28.86
C TRP A 134 10.67 14.11 -27.66
N VAL A 135 9.89 14.02 -26.59
CA VAL A 135 10.17 14.71 -25.33
C VAL A 135 10.74 13.71 -24.34
N GLY A 136 11.99 13.94 -23.93
CA GLY A 136 12.67 13.13 -22.93
C GLY A 136 11.98 13.22 -21.55
N MET A 137 11.94 12.11 -20.84
CA MET A 137 11.44 12.06 -19.47
C MET A 137 12.40 12.81 -18.53
N ARG A 138 11.86 13.59 -17.59
CA ARG A 138 12.63 14.34 -16.60
C ARG A 138 12.09 14.11 -15.21
N THR A 139 12.90 14.37 -14.17
CA THR A 139 12.47 14.20 -12.78
C THR A 139 11.35 15.16 -12.36
N ASP A 140 11.15 16.23 -13.12
CA ASP A 140 10.08 17.22 -12.95
C ASP A 140 8.94 17.05 -13.97
N THR A 141 8.87 15.93 -14.68
CA THR A 141 7.75 15.60 -15.55
C THR A 141 6.48 15.50 -14.72
N ILE A 142 5.42 16.14 -15.21
CA ILE A 142 4.09 16.16 -14.63
C ILE A 142 3.26 15.05 -15.29
N PHE A 143 2.60 14.23 -14.48
CA PHE A 143 1.78 13.12 -14.93
C PHE A 143 0.34 13.33 -14.52
N ASP A 144 -0.58 12.87 -15.37
CA ASP A 144 -1.96 12.61 -14.98
C ASP A 144 -1.98 11.49 -13.93
N MET A 145 -2.56 11.76 -12.75
CA MET A 145 -2.59 10.86 -11.61
C MET A 145 -3.68 9.79 -11.70
N ALA A 146 -4.63 9.93 -12.63
CA ALA A 146 -5.81 9.09 -12.76
C ALA A 146 -6.44 8.83 -11.37
N SER A 147 -6.70 7.57 -11.02
CA SER A 147 -7.30 7.18 -9.74
C SER A 147 -6.51 7.53 -8.48
N VAL A 148 -5.22 7.90 -8.54
CA VAL A 148 -4.51 8.44 -7.37
C VAL A 148 -5.14 9.76 -6.90
N SER A 149 -5.85 10.48 -7.79
CA SER A 149 -6.64 11.67 -7.47
C SER A 149 -7.64 11.46 -6.33
N LYS A 150 -8.19 10.23 -6.20
CA LYS A 150 -9.16 9.87 -5.16
C LYS A 150 -8.62 10.11 -3.74
N LEU A 151 -7.30 9.99 -3.57
CA LEU A 151 -6.65 10.25 -2.29
C LEU A 151 -6.78 11.73 -1.88
N PHE A 152 -6.70 12.66 -2.83
CA PHE A 152 -6.86 14.09 -2.56
C PHE A 152 -8.29 14.40 -2.13
N THR A 153 -9.28 13.92 -2.87
CA THR A 153 -10.70 14.03 -2.53
C THR A 153 -10.99 13.43 -1.15
N SER A 154 -10.42 12.26 -0.85
CA SER A 154 -10.61 11.61 0.43
C SER A 154 -9.96 12.37 1.59
N VAL A 155 -8.76 12.94 1.41
CA VAL A 155 -8.12 13.79 2.43
C VAL A 155 -8.97 15.04 2.70
N VAL A 156 -9.49 15.70 1.66
CA VAL A 156 -10.38 16.86 1.81
C VAL A 156 -11.65 16.45 2.58
N LEU A 157 -12.28 15.34 2.20
CA LEU A 157 -13.49 14.84 2.87
C LEU A 157 -13.26 14.53 4.35
N VAL A 158 -12.16 13.85 4.67
CA VAL A 158 -11.81 13.53 6.06
C VAL A 158 -11.43 14.79 6.84
N ALA A 159 -10.78 15.78 6.23
CA ALA A 159 -10.49 17.05 6.87
C ALA A 159 -11.76 17.85 7.17
N GLN A 160 -12.74 17.84 6.26
CA GLN A 160 -14.04 18.45 6.50
C GLN A 160 -14.83 17.72 7.60
N ALA A 161 -14.66 16.41 7.72
CA ALA A 161 -15.17 15.63 8.84
C ALA A 161 -14.49 15.98 10.17
N GLU A 162 -13.17 16.10 10.18
CA GLU A 162 -12.39 16.53 11.34
C GLU A 162 -12.82 17.93 11.83
N ARG A 163 -13.14 18.83 10.90
CA ARG A 163 -13.59 20.20 11.19
C ARG A 163 -15.06 20.27 11.63
N GLY A 164 -15.79 19.17 11.58
CA GLY A 164 -17.23 19.11 11.89
C GLY A 164 -18.12 19.78 10.84
N THR A 165 -17.62 20.05 9.63
CA THR A 165 -18.43 20.57 8.51
C THR A 165 -19.40 19.50 7.98
N LEU A 166 -19.01 18.23 8.05
CA LEU A 166 -19.85 17.07 7.77
C LEU A 166 -19.49 15.91 8.73
N GLY A 167 -20.38 14.93 8.89
CA GLY A 167 -20.06 13.67 9.59
C GLY A 167 -19.77 12.53 8.62
N LEU A 168 -18.82 11.65 8.96
CA LEU A 168 -18.57 10.42 8.15
C LEU A 168 -19.77 9.48 8.11
N ASP A 169 -20.65 9.54 9.12
CA ASP A 169 -21.88 8.75 9.24
C ASP A 169 -23.15 9.55 8.90
N ASP A 170 -23.00 10.80 8.44
CA ASP A 170 -24.14 11.53 7.90
C ASP A 170 -24.67 10.81 6.66
N ARG A 171 -26.00 10.86 6.46
CA ARG A 171 -26.60 10.46 5.18
C ARG A 171 -26.12 11.42 4.09
N VAL A 172 -25.68 10.91 2.96
CA VAL A 172 -25.32 11.74 1.79
C VAL A 172 -26.52 12.59 1.35
N ALA A 173 -27.70 11.98 1.36
CA ALA A 173 -28.99 12.64 1.05
C ALA A 173 -29.30 13.88 1.91
N ARG A 174 -28.75 13.97 3.13
CA ARG A 174 -28.93 15.15 4.01
C ARG A 174 -28.34 16.41 3.37
N HIS A 175 -27.23 16.25 2.67
CA HIS A 175 -26.45 17.33 2.08
C HIS A 175 -26.74 17.45 0.58
N LEU A 176 -27.12 16.36 -0.08
CA LEU A 176 -27.47 16.32 -1.49
C LEU A 176 -28.92 15.83 -1.67
N PRO A 177 -29.95 16.67 -1.49
CA PRO A 177 -31.36 16.24 -1.58
C PRO A 177 -31.73 15.61 -2.93
N ASP A 178 -31.11 16.05 -4.03
CA ASP A 178 -31.38 15.52 -5.36
C ASP A 178 -30.82 14.10 -5.56
N PHE A 179 -29.86 13.68 -4.74
CA PHE A 179 -29.34 12.31 -4.71
C PHE A 179 -30.43 11.31 -4.29
N ASP A 180 -31.26 11.69 -3.30
CA ASP A 180 -32.37 10.89 -2.81
C ASP A 180 -33.60 10.98 -3.71
N LYS A 181 -33.90 12.16 -4.24
CA LYS A 181 -35.02 12.34 -5.18
C LYS A 181 -34.84 11.51 -6.46
N ALA A 182 -33.60 11.33 -6.92
CA ALA A 182 -33.30 10.57 -8.12
C ALA A 182 -33.48 9.06 -7.90
N ASP A 183 -33.08 8.53 -6.73
CA ASP A 183 -33.29 7.14 -6.34
C ASP A 183 -33.39 7.03 -4.80
N PRO A 184 -34.61 6.86 -4.24
CA PRO A 184 -34.80 6.74 -2.79
C PRO A 184 -34.09 5.53 -2.16
N ALA A 185 -33.65 4.53 -2.93
CA ALA A 185 -32.84 3.45 -2.40
C ALA A 185 -31.46 3.93 -1.92
N LYS A 186 -31.04 5.14 -2.31
CA LYS A 186 -29.76 5.77 -1.94
C LYS A 186 -29.81 6.53 -0.61
N SER A 187 -31.00 6.82 -0.08
CA SER A 187 -31.21 7.46 1.24
C SER A 187 -30.32 6.90 2.36
N PRO A 188 -30.10 5.56 2.46
CA PRO A 188 -29.26 4.99 3.51
C PRO A 188 -27.75 5.17 3.32
N ILE A 189 -27.26 5.63 2.17
CA ILE A 189 -25.82 5.79 1.94
C ILE A 189 -25.26 6.84 2.89
N VAL A 190 -24.20 6.49 3.62
CA VAL A 190 -23.45 7.42 4.48
C VAL A 190 -22.15 7.87 3.83
N VAL A 191 -21.63 9.03 4.25
CA VAL A 191 -20.47 9.67 3.61
C VAL A 191 -19.25 8.74 3.49
N ARG A 192 -18.89 8.00 4.55
CA ARG A 192 -17.72 7.09 4.51
C ARG A 192 -17.85 6.01 3.43
N GLN A 193 -19.08 5.60 3.08
CA GLN A 193 -19.33 4.55 2.09
C GLN A 193 -18.92 4.97 0.68
N LEU A 194 -18.85 6.28 0.42
CA LEU A 194 -18.33 6.81 -0.83
C LEU A 194 -16.83 6.52 -0.96
N VAL A 195 -16.04 6.82 0.07
CA VAL A 195 -14.57 6.71 0.03
C VAL A 195 -14.02 5.33 0.38
N ASN A 196 -14.79 4.48 1.07
CA ASN A 196 -14.42 3.07 1.29
C ASN A 196 -15.00 2.11 0.22
N HIS A 197 -15.77 2.64 -0.73
CA HIS A 197 -16.37 1.91 -1.85
C HIS A 197 -17.43 0.85 -1.48
N THR A 198 -18.27 1.13 -0.49
CA THR A 198 -19.35 0.22 -0.05
C THR A 198 -20.76 0.81 -0.20
N SER A 199 -20.93 1.85 -1.00
CA SER A 199 -22.24 2.50 -1.21
C SER A 199 -23.26 1.66 -1.99
N GLY A 200 -22.81 0.63 -2.72
CA GLY A 200 -23.62 -0.11 -3.68
C GLY A 200 -23.77 0.57 -5.05
N MET A 201 -23.17 1.76 -5.27
CA MET A 201 -23.19 2.42 -6.56
C MET A 201 -22.42 1.63 -7.62
N LYS A 202 -22.87 1.72 -8.87
CA LYS A 202 -22.20 1.12 -10.03
C LYS A 202 -20.74 1.59 -10.13
N ALA A 203 -19.87 0.70 -10.60
CA ALA A 203 -18.45 0.97 -10.74
C ALA A 203 -18.16 2.18 -11.65
N ASP A 204 -18.84 2.24 -12.79
CA ASP A 204 -18.54 3.19 -13.85
C ASP A 204 -19.78 3.50 -14.72
N MET A 205 -19.77 4.62 -15.44
CA MET A 205 -20.79 4.97 -16.43
C MET A 205 -20.24 5.91 -17.51
N ASP A 206 -20.81 5.84 -18.71
CA ASP A 206 -20.51 6.80 -19.77
C ASP A 206 -21.23 8.14 -19.51
N LEU A 207 -20.48 9.24 -19.54
CA LEU A 207 -20.98 10.60 -19.33
C LEU A 207 -21.03 11.44 -20.62
N GLU A 208 -20.52 10.92 -21.74
CA GLU A 208 -20.55 11.59 -23.05
C GLU A 208 -21.97 11.96 -23.50
N PRO A 209 -22.99 11.07 -23.38
CA PRO A 209 -24.31 11.33 -23.96
C PRO A 209 -25.08 12.49 -23.31
N TYR A 210 -24.63 12.97 -22.15
CA TYR A 210 -25.30 14.03 -21.40
C TYR A 210 -24.75 15.41 -21.82
N PRO A 211 -25.63 16.41 -21.99
CA PRO A 211 -25.27 17.68 -22.63
C PRO A 211 -24.34 18.57 -21.80
N ASP A 212 -24.47 18.54 -20.48
CA ASP A 212 -23.77 19.42 -19.55
C ASP A 212 -23.48 18.73 -18.21
N ASN A 213 -22.76 19.42 -17.32
CA ASN A 213 -22.37 18.88 -16.02
C ASN A 213 -23.57 18.64 -15.10
N GLU A 214 -24.62 19.47 -15.15
CA GLU A 214 -25.81 19.27 -14.33
C GLU A 214 -26.53 17.97 -14.72
N ALA A 215 -26.73 17.75 -16.01
CA ALA A 215 -27.30 16.52 -16.55
C ALA A 215 -26.44 15.29 -16.25
N ARG A 216 -25.11 15.41 -16.31
CA ARG A 216 -24.17 14.33 -15.93
C ARG A 216 -24.30 13.95 -14.47
N ILE A 217 -24.32 14.93 -13.57
CA ILE A 217 -24.49 14.67 -12.13
C ILE A 217 -25.88 14.10 -11.83
N ALA A 218 -26.93 14.63 -12.46
CA ALA A 218 -28.28 14.07 -12.33
C ALA A 218 -28.34 12.61 -12.80
N ALA A 219 -27.61 12.25 -13.86
CA ALA A 219 -27.51 10.87 -14.33
C ALA A 219 -26.79 9.96 -13.34
N VAL A 220 -25.68 10.41 -12.75
CA VAL A 220 -24.98 9.69 -11.67
C VAL A 220 -25.93 9.44 -10.49
N TYR A 221 -26.76 10.43 -10.15
CA TYR A 221 -27.74 10.32 -9.08
C TYR A 221 -28.90 9.40 -9.43
N ALA A 222 -29.28 9.29 -10.71
CA ALA A 222 -30.34 8.40 -11.18
C ALA A 222 -29.88 6.94 -11.41
N GLU A 223 -28.58 6.68 -11.55
CA GLU A 223 -28.08 5.32 -11.81
C GLU A 223 -28.42 4.36 -10.64
N PRO A 224 -29.15 3.26 -10.87
CA PRO A 224 -29.57 2.36 -9.79
C PRO A 224 -28.42 1.70 -9.04
N LEU A 225 -28.63 1.43 -7.75
CA LEU A 225 -27.70 0.64 -6.95
C LEU A 225 -27.57 -0.80 -7.47
N LYS A 226 -26.36 -1.36 -7.37
CA LYS A 226 -26.05 -2.76 -7.69
C LYS A 226 -26.17 -3.68 -6.49
N SER A 227 -26.05 -3.14 -5.29
CA SER A 227 -26.23 -3.83 -4.02
C SER A 227 -26.72 -2.85 -2.95
N PRO A 228 -27.30 -3.33 -1.84
CA PRO A 228 -27.63 -2.47 -0.72
C PRO A 228 -26.38 -1.80 -0.12
N PRO A 229 -26.48 -0.54 0.36
CA PRO A 229 -25.35 0.16 0.97
C PRO A 229 -24.78 -0.60 2.18
N GLY A 230 -23.46 -0.80 2.17
CA GLY A 230 -22.68 -1.46 3.22
C GLY A 230 -22.51 -2.96 3.06
N GLU A 231 -23.19 -3.60 2.10
CA GLU A 231 -23.14 -5.06 1.97
C GLU A 231 -21.96 -5.57 1.12
N GLN A 232 -21.53 -4.81 0.12
CA GLN A 232 -20.51 -5.25 -0.83
C GLN A 232 -19.55 -4.13 -1.19
N TYR A 233 -18.29 -4.50 -1.38
CA TYR A 233 -17.27 -3.63 -1.94
C TYR A 233 -17.40 -3.57 -3.48
N THR A 234 -17.45 -2.37 -4.03
CA THR A 234 -17.40 -2.12 -5.48
C THR A 234 -16.56 -0.88 -5.76
N TYR A 235 -15.39 -1.07 -6.36
CA TYR A 235 -14.55 0.05 -6.78
C TYR A 235 -15.31 0.90 -7.81
N SER A 236 -15.71 2.10 -7.39
CA SER A 236 -16.68 2.94 -8.09
C SER A 236 -16.20 4.38 -8.20
N ASP A 237 -16.12 4.86 -9.44
CA ASP A 237 -15.86 6.25 -9.74
C ASP A 237 -17.05 7.14 -9.36
N LEU A 238 -18.27 6.63 -9.48
CA LEU A 238 -19.50 7.36 -9.16
C LEU A 238 -19.54 7.78 -7.68
N ASN A 239 -18.96 6.98 -6.80
CA ASN A 239 -18.81 7.34 -5.40
C ASN A 239 -17.99 8.61 -5.21
N LEU A 240 -16.86 8.70 -5.92
CA LEU A 240 -15.93 9.81 -5.74
C LEU A 240 -16.39 11.04 -6.51
N ILE A 241 -17.10 10.89 -7.64
CA ILE A 241 -17.84 11.99 -8.27
C ILE A 241 -18.86 12.58 -7.29
N THR A 242 -19.65 11.72 -6.65
CA THR A 242 -20.62 12.14 -5.61
C THR A 242 -19.93 12.79 -4.42
N ALA A 243 -18.78 12.26 -3.98
CA ALA A 243 -18.01 12.85 -2.88
C ALA A 243 -17.47 14.24 -3.23
N GLY A 244 -17.02 14.47 -4.48
CA GLY A 244 -16.64 15.79 -4.96
C GLY A 244 -17.80 16.78 -4.89
N ARG A 245 -18.97 16.40 -5.42
CA ARG A 245 -20.19 17.23 -5.35
C ARG A 245 -20.65 17.52 -3.93
N LEU A 246 -20.55 16.53 -3.04
CA LEU A 246 -20.85 16.70 -1.62
C LEU A 246 -19.94 17.77 -0.99
N LEU A 247 -18.64 17.75 -1.30
CA LEU A 247 -17.69 18.73 -0.76
C LEU A 247 -17.97 20.13 -1.28
N GLU A 248 -18.28 20.26 -2.57
CA GLU A 248 -18.65 21.55 -3.17
C GLU A 248 -19.90 22.13 -2.51
N GLU A 249 -20.93 21.30 -2.28
CA GLU A 249 -22.18 21.72 -1.65
C GLU A 249 -21.97 22.20 -0.21
N VAL A 250 -21.27 21.42 0.62
CA VAL A 250 -21.11 21.76 2.05
C VAL A 250 -20.10 22.86 2.33
N THR A 251 -19.27 23.23 1.36
CA THR A 251 -18.23 24.27 1.51
C THR A 251 -18.47 25.52 0.67
N GLY A 252 -19.25 25.41 -0.42
CA GLY A 252 -19.42 26.46 -1.41
C GLY A 252 -18.18 26.72 -2.28
N LYS A 253 -17.18 25.82 -2.27
CA LYS A 253 -15.91 25.95 -3.02
C LYS A 253 -15.72 24.80 -4.00
N GLY A 254 -15.02 25.07 -5.11
CA GLY A 254 -14.64 24.03 -6.06
C GLY A 254 -13.69 22.99 -5.44
N LEU A 255 -13.75 21.74 -5.90
CA LEU A 255 -12.85 20.70 -5.40
C LEU A 255 -11.37 21.02 -5.62
N ASP A 256 -11.04 21.64 -6.75
CA ASP A 256 -9.69 22.11 -7.07
C ASP A 256 -9.20 23.18 -6.09
N GLU A 257 -10.06 24.13 -5.72
CA GLU A 257 -9.77 25.14 -4.68
C GLU A 257 -9.55 24.49 -3.31
N LEU A 258 -10.41 23.54 -2.93
CA LEU A 258 -10.28 22.83 -1.66
C LEU A 258 -8.97 22.03 -1.58
N VAL A 259 -8.59 21.35 -2.67
CA VAL A 259 -7.32 20.62 -2.75
C VAL A 259 -6.14 21.59 -2.70
N ALA A 260 -6.22 22.73 -3.38
CA ALA A 260 -5.17 23.74 -3.36
C ALA A 260 -4.95 24.29 -1.95
N GLU A 261 -6.00 24.84 -1.34
CA GLU A 261 -5.93 25.52 -0.03
C GLU A 261 -5.56 24.56 1.12
N LEU A 262 -6.06 23.33 1.09
CA LEU A 262 -5.84 22.37 2.17
C LEU A 262 -4.52 21.61 2.03
N ILE A 263 -4.16 21.23 0.80
CA ILE A 263 -3.11 20.25 0.53
C ILE A 263 -1.96 20.88 -0.24
N THR A 264 -2.16 21.31 -1.48
CA THR A 264 -1.00 21.53 -2.36
C THR A 264 -0.26 22.83 -2.03
N GLU A 265 -0.96 23.91 -1.70
CA GLU A 265 -0.32 25.19 -1.34
C GLU A 265 0.44 25.11 -0.01
N PRO A 266 -0.17 24.63 1.12
CA PRO A 266 0.53 24.58 2.41
C PRO A 266 1.69 23.59 2.41
N LEU A 267 1.60 22.53 1.62
CA LEU A 267 2.68 21.53 1.53
C LEU A 267 3.75 21.90 0.50
N GLY A 268 3.56 22.97 -0.27
CA GLY A 268 4.50 23.43 -1.30
C GLY A 268 4.56 22.53 -2.54
N MET A 269 3.47 21.82 -2.84
CA MET A 269 3.33 20.93 -4.00
C MET A 269 2.99 21.73 -5.27
N ARG A 270 3.97 22.50 -5.75
CA ARG A 270 3.79 23.54 -6.78
C ARG A 270 3.38 23.00 -8.15
N ASP A 271 3.62 21.72 -8.41
CA ASP A 271 3.28 21.05 -9.66
C ASP A 271 2.15 20.04 -9.48
N THR A 272 1.35 20.19 -8.42
CA THR A 272 0.14 19.41 -8.18
C THR A 272 -1.12 20.25 -8.25
N GLY A 273 -2.10 19.79 -9.03
CA GLY A 273 -3.41 20.42 -9.15
C GLY A 273 -4.21 19.83 -10.31
N TYR A 274 -5.36 20.41 -10.59
CA TYR A 274 -6.18 20.07 -11.76
C TYR A 274 -5.82 20.98 -12.95
N ASN A 275 -6.14 20.54 -14.17
CA ASN A 275 -6.06 21.35 -15.40
C ASN A 275 -4.74 22.17 -15.51
N PRO A 276 -3.58 21.51 -15.69
CA PRO A 276 -2.29 22.19 -15.68
C PRO A 276 -2.25 23.32 -16.71
N PRO A 277 -1.73 24.51 -16.34
CA PRO A 277 -1.74 25.66 -17.22
C PRO A 277 -0.81 25.45 -18.44
N GLU A 278 -1.05 26.21 -19.50
CA GLU A 278 -0.30 26.14 -20.76
C GLU A 278 1.22 26.19 -20.56
N SER A 279 1.68 27.04 -19.64
CA SER A 279 3.10 27.19 -19.25
C SER A 279 3.78 25.90 -18.75
N LYS A 280 3.01 24.88 -18.36
CA LYS A 280 3.54 23.60 -17.87
C LYS A 280 3.43 22.46 -18.90
N LEU A 281 2.73 22.65 -20.02
CA LEU A 281 2.41 21.57 -20.97
C LEU A 281 3.64 20.88 -21.55
N GLU A 282 4.73 21.62 -21.77
CA GLU A 282 6.01 21.04 -22.21
C GLU A 282 6.60 20.01 -21.24
N ARG A 283 6.18 20.06 -19.97
CA ARG A 283 6.58 19.13 -18.90
C ARG A 283 5.55 18.05 -18.64
N VAL A 284 4.37 18.09 -19.25
CA VAL A 284 3.33 17.08 -19.05
C VAL A 284 3.62 15.86 -19.93
N ALA A 285 3.58 14.67 -19.33
CA ALA A 285 3.63 13.40 -20.06
C ALA A 285 2.34 13.17 -20.85
N ALA A 286 2.47 12.71 -22.08
CA ALA A 286 1.33 12.24 -22.87
C ALA A 286 0.78 10.94 -22.29
N THR A 287 -0.54 10.76 -22.43
CA THR A 287 -1.27 9.54 -22.07
C THR A 287 -1.68 8.84 -23.35
N GLU A 288 -2.95 8.71 -23.68
CA GLU A 288 -3.45 7.81 -24.71
C GLU A 288 -3.87 8.53 -26.00
N TYR A 289 -3.79 7.84 -27.14
CA TYR A 289 -4.40 8.25 -28.40
C TYR A 289 -5.89 7.94 -28.39
N MET A 290 -6.72 8.98 -28.25
CA MET A 290 -8.16 8.86 -28.05
C MET A 290 -8.96 9.66 -29.10
N PRO A 291 -8.86 9.32 -30.40
CA PRO A 291 -9.55 10.05 -31.47
C PRO A 291 -11.07 10.00 -31.35
N TRP A 292 -11.65 8.97 -30.72
CA TRP A 292 -13.10 8.88 -30.47
C TRP A 292 -13.63 9.99 -29.55
N THR A 293 -12.76 10.62 -28.75
CA THR A 293 -13.09 11.81 -27.94
C THR A 293 -12.80 13.14 -28.64
N GLY A 294 -12.31 13.09 -29.88
CA GLY A 294 -11.86 14.27 -30.63
C GLY A 294 -10.52 14.88 -30.17
N ARG A 295 -9.80 14.24 -29.24
CA ARG A 295 -8.58 14.80 -28.62
C ARG A 295 -7.26 14.37 -29.28
N GLY A 296 -7.26 13.33 -30.11
CA GLY A 296 -6.02 12.75 -30.63
C GLY A 296 -5.15 12.20 -29.49
N ILE A 297 -3.84 12.45 -29.50
CA ILE A 297 -2.98 12.08 -28.35
C ILE A 297 -3.25 13.00 -27.16
N VAL A 298 -3.71 12.44 -26.06
CA VAL A 298 -4.06 13.20 -24.86
C VAL A 298 -2.79 13.63 -24.14
N ARG A 299 -2.66 14.94 -23.92
CA ARG A 299 -1.54 15.56 -23.18
C ARG A 299 -2.00 16.90 -22.62
N GLY A 300 -1.90 17.08 -21.30
CA GLY A 300 -2.28 18.34 -20.65
C GLY A 300 -3.74 18.47 -20.24
N SER A 301 -4.58 17.52 -20.62
CA SER A 301 -5.95 17.34 -20.13
C SER A 301 -6.10 15.94 -19.53
N VAL A 302 -7.04 15.79 -18.60
CA VAL A 302 -7.25 14.51 -17.90
C VAL A 302 -7.59 13.39 -18.89
N HIS A 303 -6.96 12.24 -18.72
CA HIS A 303 -7.13 11.03 -19.51
C HIS A 303 -8.54 10.47 -19.38
N ASP A 304 -8.99 10.27 -18.13
CA ASP A 304 -10.30 9.72 -17.80
C ASP A 304 -11.43 10.53 -18.45
N GLU A 305 -12.26 9.85 -19.24
CA GLU A 305 -13.29 10.48 -20.07
C GLU A 305 -14.36 11.16 -19.21
N LYS A 306 -14.74 10.56 -18.08
CA LYS A 306 -15.76 11.14 -17.19
C LYS A 306 -15.29 12.45 -16.58
N ALA A 307 -14.07 12.47 -16.05
CA ALA A 307 -13.47 13.68 -15.51
C ALA A 307 -13.29 14.74 -16.59
N TYR A 308 -12.89 14.34 -17.81
CA TYR A 308 -12.80 15.25 -18.95
C TYR A 308 -14.16 15.90 -19.26
N TYR A 309 -15.24 15.11 -19.36
CA TYR A 309 -16.59 15.61 -19.60
C TYR A 309 -17.14 16.44 -18.44
N LEU A 310 -16.63 16.28 -17.22
CA LEU A 310 -16.95 17.12 -16.07
C LEU A 310 -16.10 18.42 -16.00
N GLY A 311 -15.26 18.71 -16.99
CA GLY A 311 -14.43 19.93 -17.03
C GLY A 311 -13.03 19.76 -16.41
N GLY A 312 -12.59 18.52 -16.19
CA GLY A 312 -11.26 18.18 -15.70
C GLY A 312 -11.10 18.15 -14.18
N VAL A 313 -12.09 18.65 -13.43
CA VAL A 313 -12.13 18.62 -11.97
C VAL A 313 -13.20 17.64 -11.51
N ALA A 314 -12.78 16.48 -11.02
CA ALA A 314 -13.69 15.46 -10.49
C ALA A 314 -13.08 14.74 -9.29
N GLY A 315 -13.93 14.18 -8.43
CA GLY A 315 -13.43 13.52 -7.22
C GLY A 315 -12.70 12.21 -7.49
N HIS A 316 -12.92 11.57 -8.65
CA HIS A 316 -12.34 10.27 -8.98
C HIS A 316 -11.04 10.33 -9.79
N ALA A 317 -10.81 11.42 -10.54
CA ALA A 317 -9.67 11.65 -11.44
C ALA A 317 -9.48 13.16 -11.73
N GLY A 318 -8.35 13.53 -12.35
CA GLY A 318 -8.10 14.91 -12.82
C GLY A 318 -6.91 15.61 -12.19
N VAL A 319 -6.35 15.09 -11.09
CA VAL A 319 -5.13 15.63 -10.51
C VAL A 319 -3.94 15.31 -11.42
N PHE A 320 -3.07 16.28 -11.61
CA PHE A 320 -1.74 16.15 -12.18
C PHE A 320 -0.69 16.33 -11.09
N SER A 321 0.45 15.63 -11.15
CA SER A 321 1.51 15.77 -10.15
C SER A 321 2.90 15.35 -10.65
N THR A 322 3.93 15.58 -9.84
CA THR A 322 5.29 15.08 -10.03
C THR A 322 5.62 14.01 -9.00
N ALA A 323 6.67 13.21 -9.25
CA ALA A 323 7.14 12.23 -8.26
C ALA A 323 7.56 12.89 -6.94
N ALA A 324 8.15 14.09 -7.00
CA ALA A 324 8.59 14.85 -5.83
C ALA A 324 7.41 15.33 -4.97
N ASP A 325 6.37 15.89 -5.60
CA ASP A 325 5.20 16.37 -4.88
C ASP A 325 4.38 15.20 -4.30
N MET A 326 4.26 14.09 -5.04
CA MET A 326 3.64 12.87 -4.50
C MET A 326 4.43 12.28 -3.32
N ALA A 327 5.76 12.44 -3.31
CA ALA A 327 6.55 12.06 -2.15
C ALA A 327 6.26 12.95 -0.94
N VAL A 328 6.03 14.25 -1.13
CA VAL A 328 5.58 15.16 -0.05
C VAL A 328 4.23 14.71 0.50
N PHE A 329 3.27 14.42 -0.38
CA PHE A 329 1.95 13.92 0.01
C PHE A 329 2.02 12.61 0.80
N GLY A 330 2.79 11.61 0.32
CA GLY A 330 2.99 10.36 1.05
C GLY A 330 3.74 10.54 2.37
N GLN A 331 4.73 11.44 2.43
CA GLN A 331 5.46 11.73 3.67
C GLN A 331 4.56 12.45 4.69
N MET A 332 3.60 13.27 4.26
CA MET A 332 2.58 13.87 5.14
C MET A 332 1.77 12.81 5.88
N VAL A 333 1.38 11.73 5.18
CA VAL A 333 0.69 10.58 5.78
C VAL A 333 1.60 9.82 6.74
N LEU A 334 2.85 9.52 6.35
CA LEU A 334 3.85 8.86 7.23
C LEU A 334 4.19 9.69 8.49
N ASN A 335 3.94 10.99 8.44
CA ASN A 335 4.14 11.92 9.55
C ASN A 335 2.88 12.09 10.43
N GLY A 336 1.79 11.38 10.17
CA GLY A 336 0.57 11.51 10.94
C GLY A 336 -0.23 12.77 10.62
N GLY A 337 -0.17 13.24 9.37
CA GLY A 337 -1.01 14.34 8.89
C GLY A 337 -0.29 15.69 8.76
N THR A 338 1.04 15.71 8.91
CA THR A 338 1.84 16.94 8.93
C THR A 338 3.04 16.89 7.98
N TYR A 339 3.41 18.00 7.38
CA TYR A 339 4.67 18.11 6.63
C TYR A 339 5.17 19.55 6.62
N GLY A 340 6.48 19.75 6.77
CA GLY A 340 7.08 21.09 6.69
C GLY A 340 6.58 22.10 7.73
N GLY A 341 6.01 21.64 8.84
CA GLY A 341 5.39 22.51 9.86
C GLY A 341 3.90 22.79 9.62
N HIS A 342 3.33 22.34 8.50
CA HIS A 342 1.90 22.45 8.20
C HIS A 342 1.15 21.17 8.57
N ARG A 343 -0.07 21.32 9.10
CA ARG A 343 -0.96 20.23 9.47
C ARG A 343 -2.15 20.19 8.52
N VAL A 344 -2.31 19.07 7.83
CA VAL A 344 -3.46 18.76 6.96
C VAL A 344 -4.53 18.00 7.76
N LEU A 345 -4.11 17.01 8.54
CA LEU A 345 -4.97 16.15 9.37
C LEU A 345 -4.36 15.90 10.75
N GLY A 346 -5.19 15.50 11.71
CA GLY A 346 -4.73 14.95 12.98
C GLY A 346 -4.24 13.51 12.89
N GLU A 347 -3.37 13.09 13.81
CA GLU A 347 -2.86 11.71 13.84
C GLU A 347 -3.99 10.68 13.92
N ASP A 348 -5.03 10.93 14.73
CA ASP A 348 -6.18 10.03 14.87
C ASP A 348 -6.98 9.90 13.57
N TRP A 349 -7.08 10.99 12.81
CA TRP A 349 -7.74 10.99 11.50
C TRP A 349 -6.90 10.31 10.44
N VAL A 350 -5.56 10.43 10.50
CA VAL A 350 -4.68 9.63 9.64
C VAL A 350 -4.77 8.15 9.98
N ARG A 351 -4.85 7.77 11.26
CA ARG A 351 -5.10 6.38 11.66
C ARG A 351 -6.43 5.89 11.08
N ALA A 352 -7.50 6.66 11.22
CA ALA A 352 -8.79 6.32 10.62
C ALA A 352 -8.71 6.12 9.09
N MET A 353 -7.96 6.97 8.38
CA MET A 353 -7.77 6.82 6.93
C MET A 353 -7.06 5.53 6.51
N ILE A 354 -6.22 4.95 7.38
CA ILE A 354 -5.43 3.74 7.09
C ILE A 354 -5.89 2.52 7.91
N THR A 355 -7.04 2.60 8.57
CA THR A 355 -7.75 1.45 9.17
C THR A 355 -8.58 0.78 8.10
N ASN A 356 -8.55 -0.56 8.03
CA ASN A 356 -9.38 -1.28 7.08
C ASN A 356 -10.87 -1.18 7.46
N GLU A 357 -11.65 -0.47 6.63
CA GLU A 357 -13.10 -0.32 6.78
C GLU A 357 -13.88 -1.49 6.16
N ASN A 358 -13.19 -2.43 5.47
CA ASN A 358 -13.79 -3.55 4.75
C ASN A 358 -13.20 -4.93 5.18
N PRO A 359 -13.00 -5.24 6.48
CA PRO A 359 -12.27 -6.43 6.93
C PRO A 359 -12.90 -7.75 6.50
N ASP A 360 -14.23 -7.79 6.38
CA ASP A 360 -14.99 -9.01 6.08
C ASP A 360 -15.33 -9.17 4.59
N MET A 361 -14.82 -8.30 3.73
CA MET A 361 -15.13 -8.27 2.28
C MET A 361 -14.01 -8.84 1.40
N GLY A 362 -13.02 -9.51 2.01
CA GLY A 362 -11.90 -10.14 1.31
C GLY A 362 -10.70 -9.21 1.05
N PRO A 363 -9.54 -9.78 0.65
CA PRO A 363 -8.28 -9.04 0.56
C PRO A 363 -8.27 -7.95 -0.52
N GLU A 364 -8.99 -8.14 -1.62
CA GLU A 364 -9.11 -7.12 -2.69
C GLU A 364 -9.89 -5.87 -2.24
N ALA A 365 -10.73 -6.01 -1.21
CA ALA A 365 -11.52 -4.93 -0.64
C ALA A 365 -10.78 -4.16 0.46
N ALA A 366 -9.62 -4.65 0.93
CA ALA A 366 -8.88 -4.09 2.05
C ALA A 366 -8.51 -2.62 1.79
N ARG A 367 -9.18 -1.71 2.51
CA ARG A 367 -9.18 -0.28 2.22
C ARG A 367 -9.61 0.51 3.44
N GLY A 368 -9.00 1.65 3.67
CA GLY A 368 -9.50 2.63 4.62
C GLY A 368 -10.37 3.69 3.96
N LEU A 369 -10.34 4.90 4.51
CA LEU A 369 -11.02 6.04 3.89
C LEU A 369 -10.18 6.51 2.69
N GLY A 370 -10.53 6.02 1.49
CA GLY A 370 -9.87 6.33 0.22
C GLY A 370 -8.63 5.49 -0.09
N TRP A 371 -7.87 5.08 0.92
CA TRP A 371 -6.59 4.41 0.76
C TRP A 371 -6.68 2.90 0.62
N GLN A 372 -6.02 2.33 -0.39
CA GLN A 372 -5.85 0.88 -0.47
C GLN A 372 -4.84 0.39 0.58
N LEU A 373 -5.14 -0.74 1.22
CA LEU A 373 -4.32 -1.33 2.27
C LEU A 373 -3.93 -2.76 1.90
N ASP A 374 -2.72 -3.20 2.29
CA ASP A 374 -2.28 -4.60 2.16
C ASP A 374 -2.32 -5.16 0.72
N GLN A 375 -2.08 -4.32 -0.29
CA GLN A 375 -2.26 -4.67 -1.71
C GLN A 375 -0.97 -5.13 -2.40
N ARG A 376 -0.60 -6.41 -2.18
CA ARG A 376 0.61 -7.01 -2.76
C ARG A 376 0.69 -6.96 -4.30
N PHE A 377 -0.44 -6.85 -5.01
CA PHE A 377 -0.47 -6.78 -6.48
C PHE A 377 0.29 -5.58 -7.08
N TYR A 378 0.57 -4.53 -6.30
CA TYR A 378 1.46 -3.43 -6.71
C TYR A 378 2.45 -2.99 -5.64
N MET A 379 2.16 -3.24 -4.36
CA MET A 379 3.07 -2.93 -3.24
C MET A 379 4.15 -4.01 -3.06
N ASP A 380 3.90 -5.23 -3.53
CA ASP A 380 4.79 -6.40 -3.44
C ASP A 380 5.39 -6.58 -2.02
N ALA A 381 6.70 -6.69 -1.85
CA ALA A 381 7.32 -6.93 -0.56
C ALA A 381 7.32 -5.71 0.39
N LEU A 382 6.85 -4.52 -0.04
CA LEU A 382 6.62 -3.37 0.86
C LEU A 382 5.38 -3.56 1.72
N THR A 383 4.50 -4.49 1.33
CA THR A 383 3.22 -4.74 1.96
C THR A 383 3.33 -5.10 3.44
N SER A 384 2.36 -4.60 4.20
CA SER A 384 2.04 -4.94 5.56
C SER A 384 0.55 -4.62 5.79
N PRO A 385 -0.07 -5.07 6.90
CA PRO A 385 -1.47 -4.77 7.21
C PRO A 385 -1.81 -3.26 7.29
N VAL A 386 -0.80 -2.40 7.42
CA VAL A 386 -0.94 -0.94 7.52
C VAL A 386 -0.19 -0.20 6.40
N THR A 387 0.38 -0.92 5.44
CA THR A 387 0.95 -0.29 4.24
C THR A 387 -0.20 0.28 3.42
N THR A 388 -0.06 1.54 3.06
CA THR A 388 -1.12 2.31 2.41
C THR A 388 -0.66 2.84 1.06
N GLY A 389 -1.56 2.93 0.09
CA GLY A 389 -1.22 3.41 -1.24
C GLY A 389 -2.42 3.54 -2.17
N HIS A 390 -2.11 3.87 -3.42
CA HIS A 390 -3.07 3.79 -4.52
C HIS A 390 -2.33 3.73 -5.87
N THR A 391 -3.00 3.17 -6.89
CA THR A 391 -2.52 3.18 -8.28
C THR A 391 -3.38 4.08 -9.18
N GLY A 392 -2.80 4.56 -10.27
CA GLY A 392 -3.45 5.34 -11.32
C GLY A 392 -3.44 4.55 -12.63
N TYR A 393 -4.55 4.57 -13.37
CA TYR A 393 -4.70 3.81 -14.61
C TYR A 393 -3.64 4.19 -15.67
N THR A 394 -3.31 5.48 -15.74
CA THR A 394 -2.28 6.04 -16.63
C THR A 394 -0.86 5.57 -16.32
N GLY A 395 -0.62 4.95 -15.16
CA GLY A 395 0.72 4.51 -14.75
C GLY A 395 1.09 4.74 -13.27
N PRO A 396 0.81 5.92 -12.69
CA PRO A 396 1.31 6.30 -11.37
C PRO A 396 1.00 5.30 -10.25
N CYS A 397 1.87 5.20 -9.25
CA CYS A 397 1.57 4.60 -7.97
C CYS A 397 2.30 5.29 -6.83
N LEU A 398 1.67 5.25 -5.65
CA LEU A 398 2.19 5.69 -4.38
C LEU A 398 2.06 4.55 -3.39
N VAL A 399 3.14 4.23 -2.67
CA VAL A 399 3.15 3.27 -1.57
C VAL A 399 3.88 3.88 -0.38
N ALA A 400 3.25 3.87 0.78
CA ALA A 400 3.80 4.34 2.04
C ALA A 400 3.62 3.26 3.10
N ASP A 401 4.72 2.78 3.67
CA ASP A 401 4.69 1.83 4.77
C ASP A 401 5.16 2.51 6.07
N PRO A 402 4.25 2.72 7.04
CA PRO A 402 4.58 3.38 8.29
C PRO A 402 5.40 2.50 9.24
N ILE A 403 5.50 1.18 9.01
CA ILE A 403 6.31 0.28 9.86
C ILE A 403 7.81 0.52 9.61
N ASP A 404 8.25 0.41 8.35
CA ASP A 404 9.67 0.65 8.01
C ASP A 404 9.98 2.11 7.64
N GLY A 405 8.94 2.94 7.55
CA GLY A 405 9.01 4.34 7.15
C GLY A 405 9.44 4.50 5.69
N THR A 406 9.12 3.53 4.84
CA THR A 406 9.44 3.56 3.40
C THR A 406 8.35 4.27 2.62
N LEU A 407 8.78 4.93 1.56
CA LEU A 407 7.94 5.68 0.63
C LEU A 407 8.44 5.40 -0.78
N PHE A 408 7.54 4.94 -1.64
CA PHE A 408 7.81 4.60 -3.02
C PHE A 408 6.82 5.32 -3.93
N VAL A 409 7.34 6.02 -4.93
CA VAL A 409 6.56 6.67 -5.97
C VAL A 409 7.11 6.22 -7.31
N LEU A 410 6.25 5.71 -8.17
CA LEU A 410 6.59 5.40 -9.55
C LEU A 410 5.57 6.05 -10.46
N MET A 411 6.03 6.96 -11.32
CA MET A 411 5.22 7.68 -12.29
C MET A 411 5.57 7.16 -13.67
N THR A 412 4.59 6.60 -14.38
CA THR A 412 4.76 6.16 -15.77
C THR A 412 3.64 6.74 -16.62
N ASN A 413 3.83 6.72 -17.94
CA ASN A 413 2.79 6.97 -18.93
C ASN A 413 2.44 5.65 -19.63
N ARG A 414 2.02 4.64 -18.85
CA ARG A 414 1.73 3.27 -19.30
C ARG A 414 0.81 3.24 -20.51
N VAL A 415 -0.23 4.07 -20.52
CA VAL A 415 -1.23 4.09 -21.60
C VAL A 415 -0.78 4.86 -22.85
N HIS A 416 0.50 5.27 -22.93
CA HIS A 416 1.05 5.99 -24.07
C HIS A 416 1.66 5.05 -25.11
N PRO A 417 1.04 4.87 -26.29
CA PRO A 417 -0.12 5.59 -26.85
C PRO A 417 -1.47 4.85 -26.74
N THR A 418 -1.54 3.62 -26.23
CA THR A 418 -2.80 2.88 -26.06
C THR A 418 -2.90 2.23 -24.69
N ARG A 419 -4.12 2.11 -24.15
CA ARG A 419 -4.39 1.40 -22.89
C ARG A 419 -4.23 -0.13 -22.98
N ASP A 420 -4.31 -0.67 -24.19
CA ASP A 420 -4.24 -2.11 -24.49
C ASP A 420 -2.81 -2.64 -24.57
N TRP A 421 -1.83 -1.76 -24.32
CA TRP A 421 -0.42 -2.08 -24.28
C TRP A 421 0.06 -2.36 -22.84
N GLY A 422 0.75 -3.48 -22.66
CA GLY A 422 1.67 -3.68 -21.53
C GLY A 422 1.03 -4.18 -20.24
N THR A 423 1.86 -4.57 -19.27
CA THR A 423 1.38 -5.15 -18.00
C THR A 423 0.73 -4.10 -17.10
N VAL A 424 -0.22 -4.47 -16.24
CA VAL A 424 -0.88 -3.51 -15.32
C VAL A 424 -0.03 -3.15 -14.10
N SER A 425 0.61 -4.11 -13.43
CA SER A 425 1.32 -3.84 -12.16
C SER A 425 2.70 -4.47 -12.00
N ASP A 426 3.15 -5.35 -12.89
CA ASP A 426 4.48 -5.99 -12.74
C ASP A 426 5.62 -4.99 -12.71
N TYR A 427 5.55 -3.93 -13.54
CA TYR A 427 6.52 -2.83 -13.55
C TYR A 427 6.53 -2.00 -12.25
N ARG A 428 5.45 -2.05 -11.44
CA ARG A 428 5.39 -1.42 -10.11
C ARG A 428 6.02 -2.31 -9.06
N ARG A 429 5.68 -3.60 -9.09
CA ARG A 429 6.12 -4.61 -8.11
C ARG A 429 7.63 -4.80 -8.10
N ALA A 430 8.25 -4.93 -9.27
CA ALA A 430 9.66 -5.28 -9.38
C ALA A 430 10.62 -4.28 -8.69
N PRO A 431 10.54 -2.95 -8.95
CA PRO A 431 11.31 -1.98 -8.17
C PRO A 431 10.83 -1.86 -6.70
N ALA A 432 9.54 -1.98 -6.41
CA ALA A 432 9.04 -1.97 -5.03
C ALA A 432 9.67 -3.10 -4.17
N ARG A 433 9.84 -4.29 -4.75
CA ARG A 433 10.53 -5.44 -4.15
C ARG A 433 11.94 -5.07 -3.69
N HIS A 434 12.71 -4.41 -4.56
CA HIS A 434 14.07 -3.99 -4.23
C HIS A 434 14.12 -2.94 -3.12
N LEU A 435 13.15 -2.02 -3.04
CA LEU A 435 13.09 -1.08 -1.91
C LEU A 435 12.79 -1.82 -0.59
N ALA A 436 11.88 -2.79 -0.60
CA ALA A 436 11.60 -3.61 0.57
C ALA A 436 12.80 -4.44 1.01
N ARG A 437 13.53 -5.04 0.05
CA ARG A 437 14.78 -5.78 0.26
C ARG A 437 15.92 -4.91 0.76
N ALA A 438 15.94 -3.64 0.35
CA ALA A 438 16.91 -2.68 0.84
C ALA A 438 16.76 -2.43 2.34
N VAL A 439 15.60 -2.68 2.94
CA VAL A 439 15.47 -2.66 4.40
C VAL A 439 16.06 -3.97 4.97
N PRO A 440 17.15 -3.94 5.73
CA PRO A 440 17.75 -5.16 6.25
C PRO A 440 16.92 -5.76 7.39
N VAL A 441 16.73 -7.08 7.37
CA VAL A 441 16.27 -7.85 8.55
C VAL A 441 17.51 -8.22 9.36
N ARG A 442 17.87 -7.36 10.31
CA ARG A 442 19.06 -7.59 11.15
C ARG A 442 18.89 -8.86 11.98
N PRO A 443 19.84 -9.81 11.96
CA PRO A 443 19.79 -11.01 12.79
C PRO A 443 19.60 -10.69 14.27
N ALA A 444 18.96 -11.60 15.00
CA ALA A 444 18.68 -11.43 16.42
C ALA A 444 19.88 -11.77 17.31
N VAL A 445 20.74 -12.70 16.89
CA VAL A 445 21.83 -13.28 17.67
C VAL A 445 23.11 -13.40 16.84
N SER A 446 23.04 -13.98 15.65
CA SER A 446 24.23 -14.31 14.85
C SER A 446 24.72 -13.10 14.03
N SER A 447 25.87 -13.25 13.37
CA SER A 447 26.35 -12.27 12.40
C SER A 447 25.59 -12.29 11.08
N ALA A 448 24.83 -13.34 10.78
CA ALA A 448 23.96 -13.45 9.60
C ALA A 448 22.83 -14.44 9.92
N ALA A 449 21.66 -14.23 9.33
CA ALA A 449 20.54 -15.17 9.40
C ALA A 449 20.44 -15.94 8.09
N TRP A 450 19.91 -17.17 8.13
CA TRP A 450 19.49 -17.85 6.91
C TRP A 450 18.23 -17.20 6.37
N TYR A 451 18.18 -16.95 5.07
CA TYR A 451 17.10 -16.27 4.37
C TYR A 451 16.62 -17.16 3.21
N SER A 452 15.31 -17.28 3.04
CA SER A 452 14.68 -18.22 2.09
C SER A 452 14.69 -17.81 0.62
N GLY A 453 15.09 -16.58 0.30
CA GLY A 453 14.84 -16.02 -1.04
C GLY A 453 13.40 -15.50 -1.23
N GLN A 454 13.13 -15.00 -2.44
CA GLN A 454 11.83 -14.50 -2.95
C GLN A 454 11.67 -15.01 -4.40
N ARG A 455 11.75 -16.32 -4.58
CA ARG A 455 11.57 -16.95 -5.89
C ARG A 455 10.09 -17.27 -6.04
N ASP A 456 9.50 -16.93 -7.17
CA ASP A 456 8.12 -17.27 -7.49
C ASP A 456 8.07 -18.73 -8.01
N ALA A 457 6.98 -19.45 -7.73
CA ALA A 457 6.71 -20.82 -8.19
C ALA A 457 7.80 -21.83 -7.84
N ASP A 458 8.41 -21.70 -6.66
CA ASP A 458 9.60 -22.44 -6.26
C ASP A 458 9.47 -23.12 -4.90
N THR A 459 10.34 -24.09 -4.64
CA THR A 459 10.55 -24.70 -3.33
C THR A 459 11.99 -24.49 -2.88
N ALA A 460 12.19 -23.76 -1.78
CA ALA A 460 13.50 -23.57 -1.16
C ALA A 460 13.62 -24.44 0.10
N THR A 461 14.73 -25.18 0.25
CA THR A 461 14.96 -26.06 1.40
C THR A 461 16.26 -25.73 2.13
N LEU A 462 16.18 -25.53 3.45
CA LEU A 462 17.34 -25.45 4.34
C LEU A 462 17.44 -26.76 5.12
N HIS A 463 18.40 -27.61 4.77
CA HIS A 463 18.59 -28.91 5.39
C HIS A 463 19.75 -28.89 6.40
N VAL A 464 19.46 -29.28 7.65
CA VAL A 464 20.38 -29.29 8.78
C VAL A 464 20.63 -30.74 9.25
N PRO A 465 21.69 -31.40 8.75
CA PRO A 465 22.06 -32.73 9.22
C PRO A 465 22.69 -32.67 10.61
N LEU A 466 22.27 -33.56 11.51
CA LEU A 466 22.76 -33.65 12.87
C LEU A 466 24.03 -34.51 12.94
N LYS A 467 24.88 -34.24 13.94
CA LYS A 467 26.17 -34.95 14.06
C LYS A 467 25.97 -36.42 14.46
N LYS A 468 24.91 -36.67 15.22
CA LYS A 468 24.42 -37.96 15.64
C LYS A 468 22.91 -37.87 15.73
N ALA A 469 22.24 -39.02 15.71
CA ALA A 469 20.83 -39.10 16.07
C ALA A 469 20.63 -38.50 17.47
N VAL A 470 19.50 -37.82 17.65
CA VAL A 470 19.10 -37.31 18.97
C VAL A 470 18.45 -38.43 19.77
N ASP A 471 18.67 -38.39 21.08
CA ASP A 471 18.04 -39.29 22.05
C ASP A 471 16.66 -38.70 22.46
N ASP A 472 15.86 -39.44 23.24
CA ASP A 472 14.61 -38.95 23.87
C ASP A 472 14.78 -37.57 24.54
N GLU A 473 13.70 -36.78 24.61
CA GLU A 473 13.67 -35.39 25.12
C GLU A 473 14.48 -34.36 24.28
N ALA A 474 14.65 -34.63 22.99
CA ALA A 474 15.30 -33.68 22.09
C ALA A 474 14.41 -32.47 21.77
N SER A 475 15.04 -31.30 21.60
CA SER A 475 14.35 -30.07 21.21
C SER A 475 15.06 -29.32 20.10
N LEU A 476 14.26 -28.76 19.20
CA LEU A 476 14.63 -27.77 18.20
C LEU A 476 14.29 -26.39 18.76
N ARG A 477 15.22 -25.44 18.67
CA ARG A 477 14.99 -24.03 19.03
C ARG A 477 15.62 -23.12 17.99
N PHE A 478 14.93 -22.05 17.62
CA PHE A 478 15.46 -21.05 16.70
C PHE A 478 14.74 -19.69 16.86
N ARG A 479 15.35 -18.66 16.30
CA ARG A 479 14.74 -17.36 16.08
C ARG A 479 14.11 -17.36 14.69
N LEU A 480 12.86 -16.92 14.61
CA LEU A 480 12.07 -16.94 13.38
C LEU A 480 11.58 -15.52 13.06
N TRP A 481 11.72 -15.12 11.81
CA TRP A 481 11.09 -13.91 11.27
C TRP A 481 10.49 -14.28 9.92
N TYR A 482 9.26 -13.83 9.63
CA TYR A 482 8.63 -14.09 8.34
C TYR A 482 7.68 -12.95 7.92
N ASP A 483 7.65 -12.71 6.62
CA ASP A 483 6.69 -11.85 5.94
C ASP A 483 6.48 -12.48 4.56
N THR A 484 5.40 -13.23 4.41
CA THR A 484 5.09 -14.04 3.23
C THR A 484 3.63 -13.83 2.84
N GLN A 485 3.23 -14.27 1.65
CA GLN A 485 1.81 -14.44 1.36
C GLN A 485 1.24 -15.54 2.28
N SER A 486 -0.07 -15.51 2.56
CA SER A 486 -0.71 -16.56 3.36
C SER A 486 -0.67 -17.93 2.69
N THR A 487 -0.55 -17.98 1.37
CA THR A 487 -0.38 -19.19 0.55
C THR A 487 1.06 -19.65 0.44
N ASP A 488 2.03 -18.77 0.72
CA ASP A 488 3.45 -19.09 0.74
C ASP A 488 3.84 -19.66 2.10
N VAL A 489 3.84 -20.98 2.19
CA VAL A 489 4.00 -21.71 3.45
C VAL A 489 5.43 -22.21 3.63
N CYS A 490 5.98 -21.97 4.82
CA CYS A 490 7.20 -22.63 5.27
C CYS A 490 6.86 -23.72 6.30
N THR A 491 7.32 -24.95 6.07
CA THR A 491 7.14 -26.09 6.98
C THR A 491 8.46 -26.52 7.58
N VAL A 492 8.48 -26.77 8.89
CA VAL A 492 9.60 -27.35 9.63
C VAL A 492 9.37 -28.84 9.76
N GLU A 493 10.34 -29.63 9.33
CA GLU A 493 10.21 -31.08 9.24
C GLU A 493 11.47 -31.77 9.79
N ALA A 494 11.31 -32.98 10.31
CA ALA A 494 12.39 -33.82 10.80
C ALA A 494 12.34 -35.21 10.16
N THR A 495 13.49 -35.88 10.12
CA THR A 495 13.61 -37.26 9.64
C THR A 495 14.50 -38.09 10.55
N THR A 496 14.21 -39.39 10.62
CA THR A 496 15.03 -40.41 11.30
C THR A 496 15.88 -41.22 10.31
N ALA A 497 15.74 -40.98 8.99
CA ALA A 497 16.49 -41.68 7.96
C ALA A 497 17.99 -41.39 8.07
N LYS A 498 18.84 -42.38 7.81
CA LYS A 498 20.30 -42.16 7.86
C LYS A 498 20.76 -41.36 6.64
N PRO A 499 21.91 -40.67 6.73
CA PRO A 499 22.48 -39.98 5.58
C PRO A 499 22.64 -40.92 4.38
N GLY A 500 21.99 -40.60 3.26
CA GLY A 500 22.04 -41.38 2.02
C GLY A 500 20.87 -42.35 1.80
N GLU A 501 19.95 -42.47 2.77
CA GLU A 501 18.69 -43.19 2.60
C GLU A 501 17.57 -42.26 2.10
N ASP A 502 16.53 -42.84 1.49
CA ASP A 502 15.31 -42.11 1.17
C ASP A 502 14.63 -41.66 2.46
N ALA A 503 14.55 -40.33 2.64
CA ALA A 503 14.06 -39.74 3.86
C ALA A 503 12.55 -39.48 3.82
N SER A 504 11.80 -40.11 4.72
CA SER A 504 10.47 -39.64 5.09
C SER A 504 10.60 -38.45 6.03
N TRP A 505 9.88 -37.37 5.75
CA TRP A 505 9.90 -36.12 6.51
C TRP A 505 8.57 -35.93 7.22
N GLN A 506 8.62 -35.64 8.52
CA GLN A 506 7.45 -35.41 9.35
C GLN A 506 7.45 -33.98 9.89
N PRO A 507 6.33 -33.25 9.87
CA PRO A 507 6.23 -31.92 10.45
C PRO A 507 6.61 -31.92 11.94
N VAL A 508 7.28 -30.86 12.38
CA VAL A 508 7.66 -30.63 13.79
C VAL A 508 6.72 -29.56 14.36
N PRO A 509 5.75 -29.90 15.21
CA PRO A 509 4.90 -28.91 15.87
C PRO A 509 5.73 -27.88 16.63
N LEU A 510 5.32 -26.62 16.55
CA LEU A 510 6.07 -25.49 17.11
C LEU A 510 5.26 -24.74 18.15
N LYS A 511 5.90 -24.43 19.27
CA LYS A 511 5.51 -23.37 20.18
C LYS A 511 6.22 -22.09 19.80
N LEU A 512 5.45 -21.07 19.43
CA LEU A 512 5.91 -19.77 18.96
C LEU A 512 5.66 -18.71 20.04
N ARG A 513 6.59 -17.75 20.19
CA ARG A 513 6.49 -16.67 21.18
C ARG A 513 7.00 -15.32 20.67
N ALA A 514 6.19 -14.29 20.87
CA ALA A 514 6.47 -12.89 20.56
C ALA A 514 6.23 -12.01 21.80
N GLY A 515 7.28 -11.73 22.59
CA GLY A 515 7.11 -11.03 23.86
C GLY A 515 6.23 -11.83 24.83
N ARG A 516 5.04 -11.29 25.16
CA ARG A 516 4.04 -11.95 26.00
C ARG A 516 3.11 -12.91 25.22
N ARG A 517 2.98 -12.73 23.91
CA ARG A 517 2.12 -13.60 23.08
C ARG A 517 2.79 -14.96 22.86
N SER A 518 2.01 -16.04 22.95
CA SER A 518 2.42 -17.37 22.54
C SER A 518 1.31 -18.14 21.85
N TRP A 519 1.65 -18.96 20.87
CA TRP A 519 0.72 -19.81 20.14
C TRP A 519 1.42 -21.06 19.61
N GLU A 520 0.64 -21.99 19.09
CA GLU A 520 1.13 -23.24 18.52
C GLU A 520 0.89 -23.29 17.01
N SER A 521 1.75 -24.03 16.32
CA SER A 521 1.65 -24.35 14.90
C SER A 521 1.89 -25.85 14.73
N LYS A 522 1.32 -26.45 13.69
CA LYS A 522 1.54 -27.87 13.34
C LYS A 522 2.90 -28.12 12.68
N GLY A 523 3.76 -27.09 12.63
CA GLY A 523 5.06 -27.10 11.98
C GLY A 523 5.11 -26.17 10.76
N ASP A 524 3.99 -25.56 10.38
CA ASP A 524 3.85 -24.63 9.27
C ASP A 524 3.62 -23.18 9.73
N PHE A 525 4.11 -22.22 8.95
CA PHE A 525 3.83 -20.80 9.15
C PHE A 525 3.89 -20.03 7.83
N ALA A 526 3.05 -19.00 7.75
CA ALA A 526 2.92 -18.08 6.62
C ALA A 526 2.35 -16.74 7.10
N GLY A 527 2.30 -15.74 6.21
CA GLY A 527 1.71 -14.44 6.48
C GLY A 527 2.70 -13.48 7.15
N PHE A 528 2.28 -12.80 8.21
CA PHE A 528 3.02 -11.65 8.76
C PHE A 528 3.43 -11.85 10.22
N SER A 529 4.72 -11.68 10.53
CA SER A 529 5.27 -11.77 11.91
C SER A 529 5.43 -10.41 12.60
N ALA A 530 4.65 -9.39 12.19
CA ALA A 530 4.81 -8.00 12.66
C ALA A 530 6.21 -7.41 12.43
N ARG A 531 6.97 -7.98 11.49
CA ARG A 531 8.40 -7.71 11.25
C ARG A 531 9.25 -7.83 12.52
N ARG A 532 8.93 -8.77 13.41
CA ARG A 532 9.63 -9.03 14.68
C ARG A 532 10.19 -10.45 14.74
N TRP A 533 11.38 -10.59 15.33
CA TRP A 533 11.95 -11.90 15.61
C TRP A 533 11.21 -12.63 16.74
N LEU A 534 10.67 -13.79 16.41
CA LEU A 534 9.96 -14.73 17.27
C LEU A 534 10.92 -15.76 17.88
N HIS A 535 10.55 -16.35 19.01
CA HIS A 535 11.16 -17.60 19.47
C HIS A 535 10.30 -18.76 18.98
N ALA A 536 10.93 -19.74 18.33
CA ALA A 536 10.31 -21.01 17.97
C ALA A 536 10.97 -22.16 18.72
N ALA A 537 10.17 -23.07 19.23
CA ALA A 537 10.63 -24.29 19.88
C ALA A 537 9.73 -25.47 19.48
N GLY A 538 10.31 -26.63 19.21
CA GLY A 538 9.59 -27.87 18.95
C GLY A 538 10.30 -29.05 19.60
N GLU A 539 9.55 -30.09 19.92
CA GLU A 539 10.09 -31.36 20.39
C GLU A 539 10.44 -32.23 19.20
N LEU A 540 11.55 -32.96 19.28
CA LEU A 540 12.01 -33.87 18.23
C LEU A 540 11.87 -35.32 18.74
N PRO A 541 11.28 -36.23 17.94
CA PRO A 541 11.24 -37.65 18.27
C PRO A 541 12.64 -38.25 18.42
N ASP A 542 12.72 -39.36 19.16
CA ASP A 542 13.93 -40.17 19.24
C ASP A 542 14.41 -40.61 17.84
N GLY A 543 15.73 -40.69 17.68
CA GLY A 543 16.34 -41.14 16.45
C GLY A 543 16.37 -40.09 15.33
N VAL A 544 15.89 -38.87 15.52
CA VAL A 544 15.98 -37.81 14.50
C VAL A 544 17.44 -37.53 14.13
N THR A 545 17.74 -37.61 12.85
CA THR A 545 19.07 -37.44 12.25
C THR A 545 19.24 -36.12 11.51
N ALA A 546 18.14 -35.48 11.10
CA ALA A 546 18.15 -34.19 10.43
C ALA A 546 16.83 -33.42 10.61
N VAL A 547 16.94 -32.10 10.49
CA VAL A 547 15.80 -31.16 10.44
C VAL A 547 15.90 -30.34 9.16
N ARG A 548 14.78 -29.95 8.56
CA ARG A 548 14.75 -29.01 7.44
C ARG A 548 13.63 -27.97 7.55
N TRP A 549 13.83 -26.86 6.86
CA TRP A 549 12.80 -25.87 6.57
C TRP A 549 12.52 -25.90 5.08
N ARG A 550 11.27 -26.15 4.70
CA ARG A 550 10.81 -26.20 3.31
C ARG A 550 9.84 -25.05 3.07
N TYR A 551 10.27 -24.05 2.28
CA TYR A 551 9.47 -22.90 1.90
C TYR A 551 8.95 -23.10 0.48
N VAL A 552 7.63 -23.10 0.32
CA VAL A 552 6.95 -23.28 -0.97
C VAL A 552 6.24 -21.98 -1.30
N THR A 553 6.44 -21.53 -2.54
CA THR A 553 5.86 -20.29 -3.06
C THR A 553 4.94 -20.59 -4.23
N ASP A 554 3.89 -19.79 -4.37
CA ASP A 554 3.05 -19.81 -5.57
C ASP A 554 3.60 -18.88 -6.67
N GLU A 555 2.90 -18.76 -7.79
CA GLU A 555 3.31 -17.95 -8.95
C GLU A 555 3.12 -16.43 -8.73
N GLN A 556 2.57 -16.01 -7.59
CA GLN A 556 2.14 -14.65 -7.34
C GLN A 556 2.98 -13.98 -6.24
N GLN A 557 3.04 -12.65 -6.33
CA GLN A 557 3.23 -11.69 -5.22
C GLN A 557 4.01 -12.17 -3.98
N GLN A 558 5.23 -11.67 -3.81
CA GLN A 558 6.08 -12.09 -2.69
C GLN A 558 5.98 -11.15 -1.49
N GLY A 559 6.05 -11.72 -0.29
CA GLY A 559 6.45 -10.98 0.92
C GLY A 559 7.97 -10.81 0.99
N ARG A 560 8.54 -10.51 2.16
CA ARG A 560 10.00 -10.41 2.36
C ARG A 560 10.69 -11.75 2.64
N GLY A 561 9.94 -12.85 2.64
CA GLY A 561 10.40 -14.23 2.84
C GLY A 561 10.55 -14.62 4.31
N VAL A 562 11.27 -15.71 4.55
CA VAL A 562 11.51 -16.29 5.88
C VAL A 562 12.97 -16.13 6.26
N TYR A 563 13.22 -15.79 7.52
CA TYR A 563 14.55 -15.72 8.10
C TYR A 563 14.64 -16.58 9.37
N LEU A 564 15.76 -17.30 9.47
CA LEU A 564 16.08 -18.19 10.58
C LEU A 564 17.42 -17.77 11.18
N ASP A 565 17.44 -17.62 12.49
CA ASP A 565 18.66 -17.30 13.23
C ASP A 565 18.75 -18.17 14.50
N ASP A 566 19.95 -18.36 15.03
CA ASP A 566 20.22 -19.12 16.25
C ASP A 566 19.56 -20.52 16.27
N ILE A 567 19.61 -21.25 15.15
CA ILE A 567 19.15 -22.63 15.07
C ILE A 567 19.97 -23.52 16.01
N ARG A 568 19.29 -24.21 16.92
CA ARG A 568 19.88 -25.12 17.91
C ARG A 568 19.07 -26.41 17.98
N VAL A 569 19.77 -27.54 17.97
CA VAL A 569 19.20 -28.84 18.31
C VAL A 569 19.91 -29.35 19.56
N LEU A 570 19.12 -29.64 20.58
CA LEU A 570 19.57 -30.14 21.88
C LEU A 570 19.00 -31.56 22.07
N SER A 571 19.81 -32.48 22.59
CA SER A 571 19.34 -33.77 23.11
C SER A 571 19.50 -33.71 24.63
N GLY A 572 18.38 -33.60 25.35
CA GLY A 572 18.34 -33.07 26.71
C GLY A 572 19.01 -31.68 26.79
N ALA A 573 19.98 -31.52 27.68
CA ALA A 573 20.76 -30.28 27.81
C ALA A 573 21.98 -30.19 26.85
N ARG A 574 22.29 -31.25 26.09
CA ARG A 574 23.52 -31.33 25.29
C ARG A 574 23.28 -30.83 23.86
N PRO A 575 24.05 -29.85 23.35
CA PRO A 575 23.89 -29.38 21.98
C PRO A 575 24.45 -30.39 20.97
N VAL A 576 23.59 -30.81 20.03
CA VAL A 576 23.91 -31.67 18.89
C VAL A 576 24.19 -30.84 17.62
N PHE A 577 23.56 -29.67 17.54
CA PHE A 577 23.79 -28.67 16.49
C PHE A 577 23.58 -27.26 17.04
N MET A 578 24.45 -26.32 16.67
CA MET A 578 24.24 -24.89 16.88
C MET A 578 24.76 -24.10 15.68
N SER A 579 23.88 -23.38 14.97
CA SER A 579 24.22 -22.56 13.79
C SER A 579 25.30 -21.50 14.07
N VAL A 580 25.39 -20.99 15.30
CA VAL A 580 26.44 -20.06 15.72
C VAL A 580 27.85 -20.68 15.74
N ARG A 581 27.97 -22.01 15.71
CA ARG A 581 29.27 -22.71 15.66
C ARG A 581 29.66 -22.92 14.20
N PRO A 582 30.81 -22.37 13.73
CA PRO A 582 31.21 -22.49 12.32
C PRO A 582 31.28 -23.94 11.80
N ARG A 583 31.75 -24.88 12.64
CA ARG A 583 31.82 -26.31 12.28
C ARG A 583 30.45 -26.97 12.10
N ASP A 584 29.44 -26.50 12.84
CA ASP A 584 28.07 -27.01 12.69
C ASP A 584 27.43 -26.37 11.46
N ASN A 585 27.54 -25.05 11.31
CA ASN A 585 26.97 -24.32 10.18
C ASN A 585 27.53 -24.78 8.83
N ALA A 586 28.80 -25.20 8.76
CA ALA A 586 29.42 -25.76 7.55
C ALA A 586 28.76 -27.06 7.05
N ARG A 587 27.93 -27.73 7.87
CA ARG A 587 27.18 -28.94 7.49
C ARG A 587 25.81 -28.64 6.90
N VAL A 588 25.33 -27.40 7.02
CA VAL A 588 24.02 -26.99 6.49
C VAL A 588 24.05 -27.08 4.97
N ARG A 589 23.01 -27.67 4.38
CA ARG A 589 22.83 -27.78 2.94
C ARG A 589 21.64 -26.91 2.57
N ALA A 590 21.89 -25.88 1.79
CA ALA A 590 20.88 -24.92 1.36
C ALA A 590 20.58 -25.10 -0.14
N ASP A 591 19.31 -25.15 -0.48
CA ASP A 591 18.79 -25.03 -1.83
C ASP A 591 17.80 -23.87 -1.86
N GLY A 592 18.14 -22.79 -2.55
CA GLY A 592 17.37 -21.53 -2.54
C GLY A 592 17.54 -20.65 -1.30
N TRP A 593 18.04 -21.19 -0.20
CA TRP A 593 18.35 -20.42 1.00
C TRP A 593 19.76 -19.84 0.92
N GLU A 594 19.94 -18.63 1.44
CA GLU A 594 21.23 -17.93 1.49
C GLU A 594 21.44 -17.26 2.85
N LEU A 595 22.66 -16.80 3.14
CA LEU A 595 22.91 -15.99 4.33
C LEU A 595 22.55 -14.52 4.04
N SER A 596 21.81 -13.89 4.95
CA SER A 596 21.35 -12.51 4.82
C SER A 596 22.52 -11.53 4.71
N GLY A 597 22.43 -10.59 3.77
CA GLY A 597 23.27 -9.39 3.77
C GLY A 597 22.91 -8.47 4.94
N ASN A 598 23.90 -7.79 5.52
CA ASN A 598 23.73 -6.88 6.66
C ASN A 598 24.00 -5.42 6.30
#